data_AF-A0A960PJC6-F1
#
_entry.id   AF-A0A960PJC6-F1
#
_cell.length_a   1.000
_cell.length_b   1.000
_cell.length_c   1.000
_cell.angle_alpha   90.00
_cell.angle_beta   90.00
_cell.angle_gamma   90.00
#
_symmetry.space_group_name_H-M   'P 1'
#
loop_
_entity.id
_entity.type
_entity.pdbx_description
1 polymer ?
#
loop_
_entity_poly.entity_id
_entity_poly.type
_entity_poly.pdbx_seq_one_letter_code
_entity_poly.pdbx_strand_id
1 'polypeptide(L)'
;MTNMLAAEGGYQLFELGGAEWFWLVFSMVVALLALAVGSLSMKGVLAKPTGTEKMGEIAGAVQEGAMAYITRQFRTIGIIVVPLAVIVFFTSSEVIDEVSGDGLSFAESGLFRTLAFLVGGLASASIGFLGMWLSTRANIRTATAAKAHDMNDAMQVAFRAGGTVGLFTAGFGLVGATAIVMLFQNTASSILIGFGFGGSLLALFLRVGGGI
;
A
#
# COMPACT_ATOMS: atom_id res chain seq x y z
N MET A 1 -12.49 37.58 10.07
CA MET A 1 -13.27 36.62 9.24
C MET A 1 -12.47 36.31 7.97
N THR A 2 -11.23 35.81 8.12
CA THR A 2 -10.23 35.73 7.03
C THR A 2 -9.37 34.45 7.03
N ASN A 3 -9.74 33.41 7.80
CA ASN A 3 -9.01 32.14 7.87
C ASN A 3 -9.85 30.92 7.44
N MET A 4 -10.73 31.05 6.43
CA MET A 4 -11.52 29.90 5.95
C MET A 4 -11.14 29.39 4.55
N LEU A 5 -10.22 30.06 3.85
CA LEU A 5 -9.77 29.62 2.52
C LEU A 5 -8.54 28.71 2.54
N ALA A 6 -7.87 28.57 3.69
CA ALA A 6 -6.62 27.83 3.86
C ALA A 6 -6.57 27.00 5.16
N ALA A 7 -7.72 26.52 5.62
CA ALA A 7 -7.73 25.56 6.72
C ALA A 7 -7.25 24.20 6.18
N GLU A 8 -5.96 23.89 6.35
CA GLU A 8 -5.50 22.50 6.38
C GLU A 8 -6.26 21.74 7.46
N GLY A 9 -6.35 20.41 7.36
CA GLY A 9 -7.02 19.56 8.34
C GLY A 9 -6.48 19.82 9.75
N GLY A 10 -7.14 20.76 10.43
CA GLY A 10 -6.73 21.26 11.74
C GLY A 10 -7.00 20.22 12.82
N TYR A 11 -6.58 20.56 14.02
CA TYR A 11 -6.89 19.79 15.21
C TYR A 11 -8.41 19.57 15.30
N GLN A 12 -8.82 18.32 15.32
CA GLN A 12 -10.21 17.96 15.52
C GLN A 12 -10.34 17.33 16.89
N LEU A 13 -11.14 17.94 17.75
CA LEU A 13 -11.49 17.40 19.06
C LEU A 13 -12.44 16.22 18.86
N PHE A 14 -11.92 15.00 18.92
CA PHE A 14 -12.75 13.80 19.03
C PHE A 14 -12.24 12.91 20.16
N GLU A 15 -13.03 12.79 21.21
CA GLU A 15 -12.78 11.80 22.25
C GLU A 15 -13.21 10.42 21.74
N LEU A 16 -12.25 9.50 21.65
CA LEU A 16 -12.53 8.11 21.29
C LEU A 16 -13.26 7.43 22.46
N GLY A 17 -14.58 7.32 22.35
CA GLY A 17 -15.40 6.51 23.23
C GLY A 17 -15.21 5.01 23.01
N GLY A 18 -15.96 4.21 23.78
CA GLY A 18 -15.87 2.74 23.69
C GLY A 18 -16.34 2.16 22.35
N ALA A 19 -17.28 2.83 21.68
CA ALA A 19 -17.79 2.38 20.38
C ALA A 19 -16.77 2.63 19.25
N GLU A 20 -16.09 3.77 19.29
CA GLU A 20 -15.07 4.16 18.33
C GLU A 20 -13.87 3.22 18.41
N TRP A 21 -13.41 2.91 19.63
CA TRP A 21 -12.38 1.90 19.87
C TRP A 21 -12.78 0.52 19.36
N PHE A 22 -14.03 0.12 19.55
CA PHE A 22 -14.54 -1.14 19.00
C PHE A 22 -14.44 -1.17 17.48
N TRP A 23 -14.86 -0.10 16.78
CA TRP A 23 -14.77 -0.03 15.32
C TRP A 23 -13.32 -0.03 14.81
N LEU A 24 -12.41 0.64 15.51
CA LEU A 24 -10.99 0.63 15.17
C LEU A 24 -10.38 -0.77 15.33
N VAL A 25 -10.66 -1.46 16.43
CA VAL A 25 -10.19 -2.84 16.64
C VAL A 25 -10.81 -3.77 15.61
N PHE A 26 -12.10 -3.62 15.31
CA PHE A 26 -12.78 -4.39 14.28
C PHE A 26 -12.14 -4.19 12.90
N SER A 27 -11.87 -2.93 12.51
CA SER A 27 -11.15 -2.60 11.27
C SER A 27 -9.77 -3.27 11.22
N MET A 28 -9.01 -3.21 12.32
CA MET A 28 -7.70 -3.86 12.41
C MET A 28 -7.80 -5.38 12.23
N VAL A 29 -8.77 -6.03 12.88
CA VAL A 29 -9.00 -7.48 12.74
C VAL A 29 -9.35 -7.84 11.30
N VAL A 30 -10.25 -7.09 10.65
CA VAL A 30 -10.63 -7.32 9.25
C VAL A 30 -9.41 -7.15 8.32
N ALA A 31 -8.57 -6.15 8.57
CA ALA A 31 -7.37 -5.90 7.80
C ALA A 31 -6.37 -7.08 7.91
N LEU A 32 -6.14 -7.58 9.12
CA LEU A 32 -5.30 -8.76 9.35
C LEU A 32 -5.87 -10.03 8.72
N LEU A 33 -7.19 -10.21 8.76
CA LEU A 33 -7.87 -11.32 8.07
C LEU A 33 -7.70 -11.22 6.56
N ALA A 34 -7.79 -10.02 5.97
CA ALA A 34 -7.54 -9.84 4.54
C ALA A 34 -6.10 -10.23 4.16
N LEU A 35 -5.09 -9.82 4.95
CA LEU A 35 -3.69 -10.21 4.74
C LEU A 35 -3.48 -11.73 4.88
N ALA A 36 -4.16 -12.36 5.86
CA ALA A 36 -4.10 -13.81 6.07
C ALA A 36 -4.71 -14.57 4.89
N VAL A 37 -5.92 -14.21 4.46
CA VAL A 37 -6.60 -14.83 3.30
C VAL A 37 -5.81 -14.61 2.02
N GLY A 38 -5.23 -13.41 1.83
CA GLY A 38 -4.33 -13.13 0.71
C GLY A 38 -3.12 -14.05 0.73
N SER A 39 -2.47 -14.23 1.88
CA SER A 39 -1.32 -15.12 2.04
C SER A 39 -1.66 -16.59 1.76
N LEU A 40 -2.83 -17.06 2.21
CA LEU A 40 -3.30 -18.42 1.92
C LEU A 40 -3.59 -18.61 0.43
N SER A 41 -4.23 -17.63 -0.20
CA SER A 41 -4.52 -17.63 -1.63
C SER A 41 -3.24 -17.62 -2.46
N MET A 42 -2.23 -16.83 -2.05
CA MET A 42 -0.90 -16.81 -2.65
C MET A 42 -0.24 -18.19 -2.61
N LYS A 43 -0.24 -18.84 -1.44
CA LYS A 43 0.31 -20.20 -1.28
C LYS A 43 -0.42 -21.20 -2.17
N GLY A 44 -1.75 -21.11 -2.23
CA GLY A 44 -2.57 -21.96 -3.10
C GLY A 44 -2.24 -21.80 -4.59
N VAL A 45 -2.01 -20.57 -5.04
CA VAL A 45 -1.54 -20.30 -6.42
C VAL A 45 -0.15 -20.90 -6.62
N LEU A 46 0.81 -20.62 -5.73
CA LEU A 46 2.19 -21.06 -5.90
C LEU A 46 2.36 -22.59 -5.84
N ALA A 47 1.46 -23.30 -5.14
CA ALA A 47 1.45 -24.76 -5.08
C ALA A 47 1.03 -25.43 -6.40
N LYS A 48 0.41 -24.69 -7.33
CA LYS A 48 0.01 -25.24 -8.64
C LYS A 48 1.23 -25.54 -9.53
N PRO A 49 1.16 -26.59 -10.37
CA PRO A 49 2.27 -27.00 -11.22
C PRO A 49 2.55 -25.96 -12.32
N THR A 50 3.81 -25.90 -12.72
CA THR A 50 4.33 -24.96 -13.75
C THR A 50 4.36 -25.57 -15.16
N GLY A 51 3.86 -26.78 -15.35
CA GLY A 51 3.75 -27.40 -16.68
C GLY A 51 5.07 -27.99 -17.19
N THR A 52 5.37 -27.77 -18.47
CA THR A 52 6.54 -28.39 -19.14
C THR A 52 7.81 -27.57 -18.98
N GLU A 53 8.97 -28.19 -19.18
CA GLU A 53 10.29 -27.53 -19.11
C GLU A 53 10.37 -26.26 -19.97
N LYS A 54 9.97 -26.33 -21.25
CA LYS A 54 9.90 -25.15 -22.14
C LYS A 54 9.02 -24.02 -21.62
N MET A 55 7.94 -24.34 -20.89
CA MET A 55 7.09 -23.29 -20.30
C MET A 55 7.83 -22.62 -19.14
N GLY A 56 8.54 -23.42 -18.33
CA GLY A 56 9.39 -22.95 -17.23
C GLY A 56 10.51 -22.02 -17.70
N GLU A 57 11.19 -22.35 -18.80
CA GLU A 57 12.22 -21.51 -19.41
C GLU A 57 11.68 -20.13 -19.81
N ILE A 58 10.55 -20.10 -20.52
CA ILE A 58 9.91 -18.84 -20.95
C ILE A 58 9.47 -18.02 -19.73
N ALA A 59 8.82 -18.66 -18.75
CA ALA A 59 8.41 -17.95 -17.54
C ALA A 59 9.60 -17.45 -16.71
N GLY A 60 10.72 -18.16 -16.72
CA GLY A 60 11.98 -17.71 -16.14
C GLY A 60 12.47 -16.42 -16.77
N ALA A 61 12.53 -16.37 -18.11
CA ALA A 61 12.92 -15.16 -18.84
C ALA A 61 11.96 -13.97 -18.58
N VAL A 62 10.65 -14.23 -18.53
CA VAL A 62 9.64 -13.20 -18.20
C VAL A 62 9.82 -12.71 -16.76
N GLN A 63 10.06 -13.62 -15.81
CA GLN A 63 10.31 -13.26 -14.41
C GLN A 63 11.56 -12.40 -14.30
N GLU A 64 12.65 -12.78 -14.96
CA GLU A 64 13.90 -12.04 -14.92
C GLU A 64 13.73 -10.63 -15.48
N GLY A 65 13.10 -10.49 -16.66
CA GLY A 65 12.82 -9.19 -17.27
C GLY A 65 11.95 -8.30 -16.39
N ALA A 66 10.86 -8.85 -15.84
CA ALA A 66 9.98 -8.12 -14.94
C ALA A 66 10.70 -7.65 -13.67
N MET A 67 11.52 -8.52 -13.07
CA MET A 67 12.29 -8.19 -11.87
C MET A 67 13.39 -7.16 -12.15
N ALA A 68 14.05 -7.23 -13.31
CA ALA A 68 15.03 -6.22 -13.73
C ALA A 68 14.36 -4.85 -13.92
N TYR A 69 13.20 -4.84 -14.56
CA TYR A 69 12.40 -3.63 -14.78
C TYR A 69 11.97 -2.98 -13.46
N ILE A 70 11.31 -3.73 -12.56
CA ILE A 70 10.79 -3.14 -11.31
C ILE A 70 11.91 -2.65 -10.39
N THR A 71 13.05 -3.34 -10.39
CA THR A 71 14.24 -2.92 -9.63
C THR A 71 14.78 -1.60 -10.15
N ARG A 72 14.87 -1.43 -11.48
CA ARG A 72 15.26 -0.13 -12.07
C ARG A 72 14.23 0.95 -11.77
N GLN A 73 12.94 0.64 -11.89
CA GLN A 73 11.86 1.59 -11.63
C GLN A 73 11.90 2.10 -10.18
N PHE A 74 12.02 1.20 -9.19
CA PHE A 74 12.14 1.57 -7.78
C PHE A 74 13.38 2.39 -7.48
N ARG A 75 14.51 2.10 -8.14
CA ARG A 75 15.71 2.91 -7.99
C ARG A 75 15.48 4.35 -8.47
N THR A 76 14.81 4.53 -9.60
CA THR A 76 14.46 5.86 -10.11
C THR A 76 13.46 6.56 -9.20
N ILE A 77 12.42 5.85 -8.75
CA ILE A 77 11.43 6.44 -7.86
C ILE A 77 12.06 6.84 -6.51
N GLY A 78 12.97 6.04 -5.97
CA GLY A 78 13.70 6.38 -4.74
C GLY A 78 14.42 7.74 -4.82
N ILE A 79 14.96 8.09 -5.99
CA ILE A 79 15.59 9.40 -6.22
C ILE A 79 14.56 10.54 -6.16
N ILE A 80 13.33 10.31 -6.62
CA ILE A 80 12.25 11.32 -6.63
C ILE A 80 11.60 11.43 -5.23
N VAL A 81 11.51 10.32 -4.50
CA VAL A 81 10.92 10.26 -3.15
C VAL A 81 11.72 11.10 -2.15
N VAL A 82 13.05 11.19 -2.28
CA VAL A 82 13.90 11.94 -1.33
C VAL A 82 13.60 13.45 -1.34
N PRO A 83 13.66 14.17 -2.48
CA PRO A 83 13.26 15.57 -2.54
C PRO A 83 11.80 15.81 -2.13
N LEU A 84 10.90 14.88 -2.46
CA LEU A 84 9.51 14.99 -2.07
C LEU A 84 9.29 14.81 -0.58
N ALA A 85 10.02 13.90 0.07
CA ALA A 85 10.00 13.77 1.53
C ALA A 85 10.48 15.06 2.20
N VAL A 86 11.49 15.71 1.62
CA VAL A 86 11.96 17.02 2.08
C VAL A 86 10.88 18.10 1.90
N ILE A 87 10.20 18.13 0.74
CA ILE A 87 9.09 19.07 0.50
C ILE A 87 7.94 18.80 1.47
N VAL A 88 7.56 17.54 1.69
CA VAL A 88 6.51 17.16 2.66
C VAL A 88 6.91 17.59 4.07
N PHE A 89 8.17 17.43 4.45
CA PHE A 89 8.69 17.89 5.73
C PHE A 89 8.59 19.41 5.89
N PHE A 90 9.04 20.19 4.90
CA PHE A 90 9.04 21.66 4.96
C PHE A 90 7.66 22.29 4.72
N THR A 91 6.76 21.59 4.02
CA THR A 91 5.38 22.02 3.76
C THR A 91 4.42 21.56 4.85
N SER A 92 4.88 20.69 5.77
CA SER A 92 4.11 20.37 6.97
C SER A 92 4.09 21.59 7.87
N SER A 93 2.99 22.35 7.80
CA SER A 93 2.70 23.53 8.61
C SER A 93 2.44 23.16 10.08
N GLU A 94 2.68 24.10 11.00
CA GLU A 94 2.44 23.91 12.45
C GLU A 94 0.99 23.50 12.69
N VAL A 95 0.77 22.35 13.32
CA VAL A 95 -0.55 21.99 13.87
C VAL A 95 -0.58 22.56 15.29
N ILE A 96 -0.82 23.86 15.39
CA ILE A 96 -0.93 24.54 16.69
C ILE A 96 -2.34 24.31 17.22
N ASP A 97 -2.43 23.76 18.42
CA ASP A 97 -3.66 23.74 19.22
C ASP A 97 -3.92 25.17 19.74
N GLU A 98 -4.89 25.90 19.16
CA GLU A 98 -5.20 27.29 19.54
C GLU A 98 -5.76 27.42 20.97
N VAL A 99 -6.11 26.32 21.64
CA VAL A 99 -6.83 26.33 22.93
C VAL A 99 -6.00 25.86 24.12
N SER A 100 -5.05 24.93 23.93
CA SER A 100 -4.45 24.20 25.07
C SER A 100 -2.96 24.50 25.31
N GLY A 101 -2.23 25.03 24.33
CA GLY A 101 -0.77 25.23 24.45
C GLY A 101 0.07 23.93 24.49
N ASP A 102 -0.54 22.75 24.61
CA ASP A 102 0.07 21.43 24.50
C ASP A 102 -0.29 20.80 23.14
N GLY A 103 0.31 21.34 22.07
CA GLY A 103 0.29 20.73 20.74
C GLY A 103 1.60 20.02 20.43
N LEU A 104 1.59 19.09 19.46
CA LEU A 104 2.82 18.57 18.86
C LEU A 104 3.58 19.74 18.22
N SER A 105 4.86 19.90 18.55
CA SER A 105 5.70 20.95 17.96
C SER A 105 5.76 20.81 16.43
N PHE A 106 6.00 21.90 15.70
CA PHE A 106 6.23 21.92 14.24
C PHE A 106 7.13 20.77 13.76
N ALA A 107 8.18 20.50 14.55
CA ALA A 107 9.15 19.45 14.26
C ALA A 107 8.53 18.05 14.40
N GLU A 108 7.67 17.81 15.38
CA GLU A 108 7.05 16.50 15.59
C GLU A 108 5.94 16.22 14.57
N SER A 109 5.06 17.20 14.30
CA SER A 109 4.01 17.04 13.28
C SER A 109 4.62 16.81 11.88
N GLY A 110 5.68 17.55 11.54
CA GLY A 110 6.41 17.39 10.28
C GLY A 110 7.13 16.05 10.18
N LEU A 111 7.74 15.57 11.27
CA LEU A 111 8.36 14.24 11.32
C LEU A 111 7.32 13.12 11.15
N PHE A 112 6.19 13.16 11.86
CA PHE A 112 5.18 12.10 11.78
C PHE A 112 4.47 12.08 10.42
N ARG A 113 4.16 13.24 9.82
CA ARG A 113 3.56 13.31 8.47
C ARG A 113 4.53 12.80 7.39
N THR A 114 5.82 13.13 7.50
CA THR A 114 6.85 12.64 6.59
C THR A 114 7.08 11.13 6.76
N LEU A 115 7.08 10.64 8.01
CA LEU A 115 7.16 9.20 8.29
C LEU A 115 5.95 8.47 7.73
N ALA A 116 4.74 9.00 7.91
CA ALA A 116 3.53 8.45 7.32
C ALA A 116 3.59 8.41 5.79
N PHE A 117 4.11 9.47 5.15
CA PHE A 117 4.39 9.49 3.71
C PHE A 117 5.33 8.36 3.27
N LEU A 118 6.44 8.15 3.98
CA LEU A 118 7.38 7.07 3.67
C LEU A 118 6.74 5.70 3.89
N VAL A 119 5.98 5.50 4.97
CA VAL A 119 5.29 4.24 5.25
C VAL A 119 4.22 3.94 4.19
N GLY A 120 3.42 4.93 3.79
CA GLY A 120 2.43 4.79 2.71
C GLY A 120 3.09 4.48 1.37
N GLY A 121 4.20 5.15 1.05
CA GLY A 121 5.01 4.85 -0.12
C GLY A 121 5.56 3.43 -0.09
N LEU A 122 6.18 3.00 1.01
CA LEU A 122 6.71 1.64 1.16
C LEU A 122 5.63 0.56 1.06
N ALA A 123 4.44 0.80 1.63
CA ALA A 123 3.30 -0.09 1.49
C ALA A 123 2.90 -0.23 0.00
N SER A 124 2.80 0.88 -0.73
CA SER A 124 2.50 0.90 -2.16
C SER A 124 3.57 0.22 -3.01
N ALA A 125 4.86 0.43 -2.72
CA ALA A 125 5.97 -0.28 -3.36
C ALA A 125 5.87 -1.79 -3.12
N SER A 126 5.61 -2.20 -1.88
CA SER A 126 5.49 -3.61 -1.51
C SER A 126 4.37 -4.30 -2.29
N ILE A 127 3.23 -3.63 -2.46
CA ILE A 127 2.12 -4.12 -3.29
C ILE A 127 2.51 -4.22 -4.76
N GLY A 128 3.15 -3.19 -5.32
CA GLY A 128 3.60 -3.21 -6.71
C GLY A 128 4.56 -4.36 -6.99
N PHE A 129 5.51 -4.58 -6.07
CA PHE A 129 6.46 -5.68 -6.15
C PHE A 129 5.81 -7.05 -6.04
N LEU A 130 5.00 -7.26 -5.01
CA LEU A 130 4.27 -8.52 -4.82
C LEU A 130 3.34 -8.81 -5.99
N GLY A 131 2.67 -7.78 -6.52
CA GLY A 131 1.78 -7.90 -7.66
C GLY A 131 2.50 -8.38 -8.91
N MET A 132 3.63 -7.76 -9.26
CA MET A 132 4.43 -8.18 -10.40
C MET A 132 5.00 -9.58 -10.20
N TRP A 133 5.61 -9.83 -9.05
CA TRP A 133 6.24 -11.12 -8.72
C TRP A 133 5.26 -12.29 -8.71
N LEU A 134 4.05 -12.09 -8.17
CA LEU A 134 3.02 -13.12 -8.14
C LEU A 134 2.40 -13.31 -9.53
N SER A 135 2.14 -12.23 -10.27
CA SER A 135 1.50 -12.32 -11.59
C SER A 135 2.35 -13.11 -12.58
N THR A 136 3.65 -12.84 -12.67
CA THR A 136 4.57 -13.57 -13.55
C THR A 136 4.64 -15.06 -13.21
N ARG A 137 4.55 -15.42 -11.92
CA ARG A 137 4.49 -16.83 -11.47
C ARG A 137 3.11 -17.46 -11.67
N ALA A 138 2.04 -16.69 -11.59
CA ALA A 138 0.68 -17.18 -11.82
C ALA A 138 0.42 -17.47 -13.29
N ASN A 139 0.98 -16.67 -14.22
CA ASN A 139 0.74 -16.81 -15.67
C ASN A 139 1.04 -18.20 -16.19
N ILE A 140 2.19 -18.79 -15.84
CA ILE A 140 2.54 -20.15 -16.26
C ILE A 140 1.62 -21.22 -15.67
N ARG A 141 1.12 -21.01 -14.44
CA ARG A 141 0.21 -21.94 -13.76
C ARG A 141 -1.18 -21.89 -14.39
N THR A 142 -1.67 -20.69 -14.72
CA THR A 142 -2.90 -20.49 -15.48
C THR A 142 -2.81 -21.15 -16.85
N ALA A 143 -1.70 -20.95 -17.57
CA ALA A 143 -1.48 -21.59 -18.87
C ALA A 143 -1.42 -23.13 -18.76
N THR A 144 -0.80 -23.65 -17.69
CA THR A 144 -0.73 -25.09 -17.43
C THR A 144 -2.11 -25.70 -17.16
N ALA A 145 -2.94 -25.03 -16.36
CA ALA A 145 -4.31 -25.45 -16.10
C ALA A 145 -5.17 -25.41 -17.38
N ALA A 146 -5.02 -24.36 -18.19
CA ALA A 146 -5.71 -24.24 -19.48
C ALA A 146 -5.30 -25.35 -20.46
N LYS A 147 -4.00 -25.72 -20.48
CA LYS A 147 -3.48 -26.83 -21.28
C LYS A 147 -4.09 -28.18 -20.88
N ALA A 148 -4.45 -28.36 -19.61
CA ALA A 148 -5.15 -29.55 -19.13
C ALA A 148 -6.66 -29.57 -19.49
N HIS A 149 -7.12 -28.64 -20.34
CA HIS A 149 -8.53 -28.45 -20.71
C HIS A 149 -9.46 -28.15 -19.52
N ASP A 150 -8.92 -27.61 -18.42
CA ASP A 150 -9.70 -27.20 -17.25
C ASP A 150 -9.81 -25.68 -17.19
N MET A 151 -10.90 -25.15 -17.75
CA MET A 151 -11.18 -23.71 -17.73
C MET A 151 -11.50 -23.20 -16.32
N ASN A 152 -12.13 -24.01 -15.49
CA ASN A 152 -12.49 -23.61 -14.13
C ASN A 152 -11.23 -23.46 -13.28
N ASP A 153 -10.28 -24.39 -13.38
CA ASP A 153 -9.02 -24.29 -12.64
C ASP A 153 -8.16 -23.13 -13.14
N ALA A 154 -8.07 -22.93 -14.46
CA ALA A 154 -7.35 -21.79 -15.03
C ALA A 154 -7.91 -20.45 -14.53
N MET A 155 -9.24 -20.32 -14.53
CA MET A 155 -9.92 -19.12 -14.04
C MET A 155 -9.70 -18.93 -12.53
N GLN A 156 -9.76 -20.00 -11.73
CA GLN A 156 -9.51 -19.92 -10.30
C GLN A 156 -8.08 -19.49 -9.99
N VAL A 157 -7.08 -19.98 -10.71
CA VAL A 157 -5.68 -19.57 -10.52
C VAL A 157 -5.51 -18.08 -10.86
N ALA A 158 -6.05 -17.64 -12.00
CA ALA A 158 -5.99 -16.23 -12.40
C ALA A 158 -6.70 -15.30 -11.40
N PHE A 159 -7.91 -15.66 -10.98
CA PHE A 159 -8.70 -14.86 -10.05
C PHE A 159 -8.08 -14.84 -8.65
N ARG A 160 -7.57 -15.97 -8.15
CA ARG A 160 -6.87 -16.02 -6.85
C ARG A 160 -5.57 -15.24 -6.87
N ALA A 161 -4.82 -15.24 -7.98
CA ALA A 161 -3.61 -14.44 -8.12
C ALA A 161 -3.93 -12.94 -8.05
N GLY A 162 -4.92 -12.46 -8.82
CA GLY A 162 -5.35 -11.06 -8.77
C GLY A 162 -5.97 -10.67 -7.43
N GLY A 163 -6.87 -11.51 -6.90
CA GLY A 163 -7.54 -11.30 -5.62
C GLY A 163 -6.57 -11.26 -4.44
N THR A 164 -5.48 -12.03 -4.47
CA THR A 164 -4.41 -11.98 -3.47
C THR A 164 -3.79 -10.59 -3.38
N VAL A 165 -3.44 -9.99 -4.52
CA VAL A 165 -2.85 -8.65 -4.57
C VAL A 165 -3.87 -7.61 -4.08
N GLY A 166 -5.14 -7.73 -4.49
CA GLY A 166 -6.21 -6.86 -4.01
C GLY A 166 -6.41 -6.91 -2.50
N LEU A 167 -6.40 -8.11 -1.90
CA LEU A 167 -6.50 -8.32 -0.46
C LEU A 167 -5.31 -7.73 0.29
N PHE A 168 -4.09 -7.88 -0.25
CA PHE A 168 -2.92 -7.23 0.32
C PHE A 168 -3.03 -5.70 0.26
N THR A 169 -3.47 -5.13 -0.86
CA THR A 169 -3.66 -3.68 -1.01
C THR A 169 -4.64 -3.12 0.01
N ALA A 170 -5.81 -3.76 0.13
CA ALA A 170 -6.81 -3.37 1.12
C ALA A 170 -6.29 -3.56 2.55
N GLY A 171 -5.61 -4.68 2.83
CA GLY A 171 -5.05 -5.01 4.13
C GLY A 171 -3.99 -4.00 4.60
N PHE A 172 -2.97 -3.72 3.79
CA PHE A 172 -1.94 -2.72 4.14
C PHE A 172 -2.53 -1.32 4.28
N GLY A 173 -3.48 -0.93 3.43
CA GLY A 173 -4.18 0.35 3.53
C GLY A 173 -4.97 0.49 4.82
N LEU A 174 -5.76 -0.52 5.19
CA LEU A 174 -6.55 -0.54 6.41
C LEU A 174 -5.68 -0.62 7.67
N VAL A 175 -4.65 -1.47 7.69
CA VAL A 175 -3.70 -1.55 8.82
C VAL A 175 -3.04 -0.19 9.03
N GLY A 176 -2.51 0.42 7.96
CA GLY A 176 -1.83 1.72 8.03
C GLY A 176 -2.77 2.83 8.51
N ALA A 177 -3.94 2.97 7.89
CA ALA A 177 -4.90 4.00 8.27
C ALA A 177 -5.42 3.82 9.71
N THR A 178 -5.78 2.59 10.09
CA THR A 178 -6.31 2.28 11.43
C THR A 178 -5.23 2.50 12.50
N ALA A 179 -3.99 2.09 12.26
CA ALA A 179 -2.88 2.33 13.18
C ALA A 179 -2.60 3.82 13.38
N ILE A 180 -2.64 4.62 12.31
CA ILE A 180 -2.47 6.07 12.41
C ILE A 180 -3.58 6.69 13.28
N VAL A 181 -4.84 6.30 13.09
CA VAL A 181 -5.96 6.81 13.90
C VAL A 181 -5.83 6.41 15.37
N MET A 182 -5.45 5.16 15.66
CA MET A 182 -5.28 4.68 17.04
C MET A 182 -4.15 5.41 17.79
N LEU A 183 -3.05 5.73 17.09
CA LEU A 183 -1.86 6.34 17.71
C LEU A 183 -1.96 7.85 17.84
N PHE A 184 -2.49 8.53 16.83
CA PHE A 184 -2.42 10.00 16.73
C PHE A 184 -3.74 10.71 17.02
N GLN A 185 -4.86 10.00 17.07
CA GLN A 185 -6.17 10.51 17.49
C GLN A 185 -6.48 11.89 16.88
N ASN A 186 -6.57 12.95 17.68
CA ASN A 186 -6.91 14.31 17.24
C ASN A 186 -5.99 14.90 16.15
N THR A 187 -4.80 14.31 15.95
CA THR A 187 -3.85 14.68 14.89
C THR A 187 -3.80 13.69 13.73
N ALA A 188 -4.60 12.62 13.76
CA ALA A 188 -4.60 11.57 12.74
C ALA A 188 -4.94 12.10 11.34
N SER A 189 -5.84 13.09 11.23
CA SER A 189 -6.24 13.68 9.94
C SER A 189 -5.07 14.26 9.16
N SER A 190 -4.15 14.97 9.82
CA SER A 190 -2.99 15.57 9.15
C SER A 190 -1.95 14.51 8.75
N ILE A 191 -1.81 13.46 9.54
CA ILE A 191 -0.85 12.36 9.31
C ILE A 191 -1.36 11.41 8.22
N LEU A 192 -2.68 11.16 8.16
CA LEU A 192 -3.32 10.36 7.12
C LEU A 192 -3.14 10.97 5.73
N ILE A 193 -3.11 12.30 5.61
CA ILE A 193 -2.80 12.99 4.35
C ILE A 193 -1.39 12.60 3.88
N GLY A 194 -0.42 12.56 4.78
CA GLY A 194 0.94 12.08 4.48
C GLY A 194 0.93 10.64 3.95
N PHE A 195 0.29 9.73 4.68
CA PHE A 195 0.16 8.32 4.28
C PHE A 195 -0.49 8.13 2.90
N GLY A 196 -1.64 8.78 2.67
CA GLY A 196 -2.36 8.71 1.41
C GLY A 196 -1.58 9.31 0.24
N PHE A 197 -0.88 10.43 0.48
CA PHE A 197 -0.03 11.06 -0.52
C PHE A 197 1.13 10.15 -0.93
N GLY A 198 1.82 9.54 0.04
CA GLY A 198 2.92 8.61 -0.22
C GLY A 198 2.49 7.38 -1.01
N GLY A 199 1.36 6.77 -0.63
CA GLY A 199 0.81 5.62 -1.34
C GLY A 199 0.40 5.95 -2.78
N SER A 200 -0.27 7.07 -2.99
CA SER A 200 -0.75 7.52 -4.30
C SER A 200 0.40 7.89 -5.24
N LEU A 201 1.46 8.51 -4.71
CA LEU A 201 2.62 8.91 -5.50
C LEU A 201 3.35 7.71 -6.10
N LEU A 202 3.61 6.67 -5.30
CA LEU A 202 4.21 5.45 -5.86
C LEU A 202 3.28 4.75 -6.85
N ALA A 203 1.98 4.72 -6.58
CA ALA A 203 1.01 4.13 -7.49
C ALA A 203 1.01 4.83 -8.86
N LEU A 204 1.15 6.16 -8.88
CA LEU A 204 1.26 6.95 -10.11
C LEU A 204 2.49 6.51 -10.93
N PHE A 205 3.67 6.45 -10.33
CA PHE A 205 4.89 6.08 -11.04
C PHE A 205 4.88 4.63 -11.52
N LEU A 206 4.33 3.72 -10.71
CA LEU A 206 4.19 2.31 -11.08
C LEU A 206 3.25 2.15 -12.28
N ARG A 207 2.11 2.87 -12.30
CA ARG A 207 1.11 2.77 -13.36
C ARG A 207 1.54 3.47 -14.65
N VAL A 208 2.10 4.67 -14.55
CA VAL A 208 2.57 5.42 -15.73
C VAL A 208 3.83 4.78 -16.29
N GLY A 209 4.82 4.51 -15.44
CA GLY A 209 6.07 3.91 -15.89
C GLY A 209 5.86 2.51 -16.47
N GLY A 210 4.98 1.70 -15.88
CA GLY A 210 4.69 0.35 -16.37
C GLY A 210 3.79 0.31 -17.61
N GLY A 211 3.11 1.41 -17.93
CA GLY A 211 2.24 1.51 -19.10
C GLY A 211 2.93 1.99 -20.37
N ILE A 212 4.13 2.58 -20.25
CA ILE A 212 5.00 3.03 -21.36
C ILE A 212 5.92 1.89 -21.75
#